data_AF-A0A7Y0LFA4-F1
#
_entry.id   AF-A0A7Y0LFA4-F1
#
_cell.length_a   1.000
_cell.length_b   1.000
_cell.length_c   1.000
_cell.angle_alpha   90.00
_cell.angle_beta   90.00
_cell.angle_gamma   90.00
#
_symmetry.space_group_name_H-M   'P 1'
#
loop_
_entity.id
_entity.type
_entity.pdbx_description
1 polymer ?
#
loop_
_entity_poly.entity_id
_entity_poly.type
_entity_poly.pdbx_seq_one_letter_code
_entity_poly.pdbx_strand_id
1 'polypeptide(L)'
;MKYSKSENKIIQDSYKYITHWKWHRYALTTLLFILLALGIYLIFHNDYGIFAGFIGGSFGILLSYLIQNWSVPKKEALIVKLVKNQKST
;
A
#
# COMPACT_ATOMS: atom_id res chain seq x y z
N MET A 1 13.56 24.50 -16.57
CA MET A 1 13.51 23.45 -17.62
C MET A 1 12.07 23.21 -18.07
N LYS A 2 11.82 23.01 -19.37
CA LYS A 2 10.51 22.55 -19.87
C LYS A 2 10.53 21.03 -19.97
N TYR A 3 9.80 20.34 -19.09
CA TYR A 3 9.61 18.89 -19.18
C TYR A 3 8.76 18.54 -20.41
N SER A 4 9.06 17.39 -21.01
CA SER A 4 8.26 16.79 -22.07
C SER A 4 6.87 16.36 -21.55
N LYS A 5 5.93 16.09 -22.47
CA LYS A 5 4.58 15.62 -22.12
C LYS A 5 4.61 14.29 -21.34
N SER A 6 5.54 13.39 -21.66
CA SER A 6 5.68 12.09 -20.99
C SER A 6 6.22 12.26 -19.56
N GLU A 7 7.20 13.11 -19.35
CA GLU A 7 7.76 13.39 -18.01
C GLU A 7 6.70 14.03 -17.09
N ASN A 8 5.93 15.00 -17.60
CA ASN A 8 4.84 15.60 -16.84
C ASN A 8 3.78 14.57 -16.40
N LYS A 9 3.48 13.57 -17.25
CA LYS A 9 2.56 12.48 -16.91
C LYS A 9 3.12 11.63 -15.76
N ILE A 10 4.39 11.22 -15.83
CA ILE A 10 5.06 10.43 -14.78
C ILE A 10 5.04 11.18 -13.43
N ILE A 11 5.28 12.49 -13.44
CA ILE A 11 5.27 13.33 -12.25
C ILE A 11 3.86 13.41 -11.63
N GLN A 12 2.84 13.61 -12.47
CA GLN A 12 1.45 13.63 -12.00
C GLN A 12 1.00 12.29 -11.42
N ASP A 13 1.36 11.18 -12.08
CA ASP A 13 1.04 9.83 -11.61
C ASP A 13 1.76 9.53 -10.30
N SER A 14 3.04 9.91 -10.17
CA SER A 14 3.81 9.78 -8.93
C SER A 14 3.19 10.59 -7.78
N TYR A 15 2.74 11.82 -8.07
CA TYR A 15 2.09 12.68 -7.07
C TYR A 15 0.76 12.09 -6.59
N LYS A 16 -0.07 11.59 -7.52
CA LYS A 16 -1.31 10.89 -7.20
C LYS A 16 -1.02 9.66 -6.35
N TYR A 17 -0.02 8.86 -6.71
CA TYR A 17 0.32 7.64 -5.98
C TYR A 17 0.74 7.92 -4.53
N ILE A 18 1.64 8.88 -4.30
CA ILE A 18 2.06 9.29 -2.94
C ILE A 18 0.86 9.78 -2.12
N THR A 19 -0.04 10.54 -2.73
CA THR A 19 -1.20 11.11 -2.03
C THR A 19 -2.18 10.00 -1.62
N HIS A 20 -2.46 9.06 -2.51
CA HIS A 20 -3.35 7.92 -2.24
C HIS A 20 -2.70 6.84 -1.36
N TRP A 21 -1.37 6.83 -1.24
CA TRP A 21 -0.65 5.83 -0.44
C TRP A 21 -1.11 5.74 1.01
N LYS A 22 -1.34 6.90 1.64
CA LYS A 22 -1.85 6.94 3.03
C LYS A 22 -3.20 6.23 3.15
N TRP A 23 -4.11 6.49 2.22
CA TRP A 23 -5.41 5.84 2.15
C TRP A 23 -5.30 4.36 1.88
N HIS A 24 -4.43 3.97 0.94
CA HIS A 24 -4.18 2.57 0.62
C HIS A 24 -3.66 1.78 1.84
N ARG A 25 -2.73 2.38 2.60
CA ARG A 25 -2.24 1.80 3.85
C ARG A 25 -3.34 1.62 4.89
N TYR A 26 -4.20 2.62 5.09
CA TYR A 26 -5.32 2.49 6.02
C TYR A 26 -6.31 1.42 5.58
N ALA A 27 -6.65 1.38 4.29
CA ALA A 27 -7.53 0.35 3.74
C ALA A 27 -6.97 -1.07 3.95
N LEU A 28 -5.67 -1.28 3.68
CA LEU A 28 -5.00 -2.56 3.92
C LEU A 28 -4.94 -2.93 5.41
N THR A 29 -4.73 -1.95 6.28
CA THR A 29 -4.72 -2.18 7.74
C THR A 29 -6.11 -2.61 8.22
N THR A 30 -7.17 -1.93 7.78
CA THR A 30 -8.56 -2.31 8.09
C THR A 30 -8.87 -3.72 7.57
N LEU A 31 -8.44 -4.05 6.35
CA LEU A 31 -8.62 -5.40 5.79
C LEU A 31 -7.92 -6.48 6.64
N LEU A 32 -6.71 -6.20 7.13
CA LEU A 32 -5.99 -7.10 8.05
C LEU A 32 -6.77 -7.34 9.35
N PHE A 33 -7.37 -6.30 9.94
CA PHE A 33 -8.21 -6.46 11.14
C PHE A 33 -9.45 -7.32 10.86
N ILE A 34 -10.10 -7.14 9.70
CA ILE A 34 -11.25 -7.95 9.30
C ILE A 34 -10.84 -9.41 9.13
N LEU A 35 -9.72 -9.67 8.44
CA LEU A 35 -9.19 -11.03 8.25
C LEU A 35 -8.81 -11.68 9.58
N LEU A 36 -8.23 -10.92 10.52
CA LEU A 36 -7.90 -11.41 11.85
C LEU A 36 -9.15 -11.82 12.62
N ALA A 37 -10.18 -10.97 12.63
CA ALA A 37 -11.45 -11.24 13.29
C ALA A 37 -12.16 -12.47 12.68
N LEU A 38 -12.19 -12.56 11.35
CA LEU A 38 -12.71 -13.74 10.63
C LEU A 38 -11.92 -15.00 10.97
N GLY A 39 -10.59 -14.92 10.98
CA GLY A 39 -9.72 -16.04 11.33
C GLY A 39 -10.01 -16.57 12.73
N ILE A 40 -10.12 -15.67 13.72
CA ILE A 40 -10.50 -16.02 15.10
C ILE A 40 -11.89 -16.69 15.12
N TYR A 41 -12.90 -16.07 14.49
CA TYR A 41 -14.25 -16.63 14.45
C TYR A 41 -14.28 -18.06 13.85
N LEU A 42 -13.57 -18.27 12.75
CA LEU A 42 -13.50 -19.57 12.07
C LEU A 42 -12.80 -20.64 12.92
N ILE A 43 -11.73 -20.28 13.62
CA ILE A 43 -11.01 -21.18 14.53
C ILE A 43 -11.91 -21.62 15.69
N PHE A 44 -12.67 -20.69 16.29
CA PHE A 44 -13.41 -20.97 17.52
C PHE A 44 -14.82 -21.53 17.32
N HIS A 45 -15.47 -21.31 16.16
CA HIS A 45 -16.90 -21.63 16.00
C HIS A 45 -17.22 -22.73 14.99
N ASN A 46 -16.35 -23.00 14.00
CA ASN A 46 -16.80 -23.80 12.85
C ASN A 46 -15.85 -24.90 12.36
N ASP A 47 -14.72 -25.16 13.04
CA ASP A 47 -13.79 -26.26 12.70
C ASP A 47 -13.37 -26.31 11.20
N TYR A 48 -13.47 -25.17 10.50
CA TYR A 48 -13.14 -25.07 9.07
C TYR A 48 -11.62 -24.89 8.89
N GLY A 49 -10.84 -25.92 9.22
CA GLY A 49 -9.38 -25.89 9.18
C GLY A 49 -8.79 -25.47 7.83
N ILE A 50 -9.43 -25.85 6.71
CA ILE A 50 -8.99 -25.46 5.37
C ILE A 50 -9.19 -23.94 5.14
N PHE A 51 -10.35 -23.39 5.48
CA PHE A 51 -10.63 -21.95 5.33
C PHE A 51 -9.77 -21.10 6.28
N ALA A 52 -9.53 -21.59 7.50
CA ALA A 52 -8.61 -20.94 8.44
C ALA A 52 -7.18 -20.86 7.86
N GLY A 53 -6.71 -21.92 7.19
CA GLY A 53 -5.44 -21.92 6.47
C GLY A 53 -5.37 -20.87 5.35
N PHE A 54 -6.40 -20.76 4.52
CA PHE A 54 -6.47 -19.75 3.45
C PHE A 54 -6.48 -18.31 4.00
N ILE A 55 -7.24 -18.05 5.07
CA ILE A 55 -7.31 -16.74 5.71
C ILE A 55 -6.00 -16.39 6.40
N GLY A 56 -5.38 -17.34 7.10
CA GLY A 56 -4.06 -17.18 7.71
C GLY A 56 -2.97 -16.88 6.66
N GLY A 57 -2.97 -17.62 5.55
CA GLY A 57 -2.04 -17.37 4.43
C GLY A 57 -2.24 -15.99 3.80
N SER A 58 -3.49 -15.61 3.54
CA SER A 58 -3.83 -14.29 3.00
C SER A 58 -3.43 -13.16 3.94
N PHE A 59 -3.67 -13.34 5.25
CA PHE A 59 -3.25 -12.41 6.29
C PHE A 59 -1.72 -12.25 6.31
N GLY A 60 -0.97 -13.35 6.27
CA GLY A 60 0.51 -13.32 6.25
C GLY A 60 1.08 -12.57 5.04
N ILE A 61 0.55 -12.81 3.84
CA ILE A 61 0.97 -12.11 2.62
C ILE A 61 0.68 -10.61 2.73
N LEU A 62 -0.55 -10.24 3.12
CA LEU A 62 -0.94 -8.84 3.25
C LEU A 62 -0.14 -8.11 4.33
N LEU A 63 0.12 -8.77 5.46
CA LEU A 63 0.92 -8.22 6.55
C LEU A 63 2.37 -8.01 6.11
N SER A 64 2.97 -9.00 5.44
CA SER A 64 4.34 -8.89 4.92
C SER A 64 4.46 -7.77 3.89
N TYR A 65 3.51 -7.65 2.98
CA TYR A 65 3.43 -6.55 2.02
C TYR A 65 3.33 -5.18 2.71
N LEU A 66 2.48 -5.07 3.73
CA LEU A 66 2.26 -3.83 4.48
C LEU A 66 3.51 -3.42 5.27
N ILE A 67 4.24 -4.38 5.87
CA ILE A 67 5.49 -4.12 6.60
C ILE A 67 6.58 -3.63 5.64
N GLN A 68 6.79 -4.35 4.54
CA GLN A 68 7.82 -3.99 3.55
C GLN A 68 7.56 -2.62 2.91
N ASN A 69 6.28 -2.28 2.76
CA ASN A 69 5.85 -1.04 2.14
C ASN A 69 5.19 -0.10 3.18
N TRP A 70 5.63 -0.10 4.44
CA TRP A 70 5.00 0.79 5.42
C TRP A 70 5.33 2.28 5.20
N SER A 71 6.56 2.52 4.72
CA SER A 71 7.06 3.86 4.44
C SER A 71 6.47 4.46 3.16
N VAL A 72 6.54 5.79 3.03
CA VAL A 72 6.16 6.49 1.79
C VAL A 72 6.92 5.89 0.60
N PRO A 73 6.28 5.71 -0.56
CA PRO A 73 6.93 5.18 -1.76
C PRO A 73 8.12 6.07 -2.16
N LYS A 74 9.32 5.56 -1.87
CA LYS A 74 10.58 6.33 -1.88
C LYS A 74 10.94 6.84 -3.27
N LYS A 75 10.71 6.03 -4.31
CA LYS A 75 11.07 6.36 -5.69
C LYS A 75 10.22 7.51 -6.22
N GLU A 76 8.93 7.42 -6.01
CA GLU A 76 7.91 8.40 -6.41
C GLU A 76 8.12 9.71 -5.65
N ALA A 77 8.39 9.62 -4.34
CA ALA A 77 8.71 10.78 -3.51
C ALA A 77 10.00 11.49 -3.96
N LEU A 78 11.02 10.74 -4.39
CA LEU A 78 12.26 11.30 -4.94
C LEU A 78 11.99 12.03 -6.26
N ILE A 79 11.20 11.47 -7.17
CA ILE A 79 10.82 12.12 -8.44
C ILE A 79 10.13 13.46 -8.16
N VAL A 80 9.14 13.48 -7.26
CA VAL A 80 8.43 14.72 -6.89
C VAL A 80 9.38 15.74 -6.24
N LYS A 81 10.31 15.30 -5.39
CA LYS A 81 11.28 16.18 -4.74
C LYS A 81 12.29 16.78 -5.73
N LEU A 82 12.81 15.99 -6.67
CA LEU A 82 13.73 16.44 -7.72
C LEU A 82 13.08 17.52 -8.60
N VAL A 83 11.83 17.29 -9.02
CA VAL A 83 11.08 18.26 -9.82
C VAL A 83 10.80 19.54 -9.02
N LYS A 84 10.48 19.42 -7.74
CA LYS A 84 10.26 20.60 -6.88
C LYS A 84 11.53 21.43 -6.73
N ASN A 85 12.68 20.79 -6.52
CA ASN A 85 13.96 21.47 -6.41
C ASN A 85 14.39 22.15 -7.74
N GLN A 86 14.10 21.54 -8.89
CA GLN A 86 14.38 22.13 -10.20
C GLN A 86 13.49 23.32 -10.58
N LYS A 87 12.39 23.55 -9.85
CA LYS A 87 11.53 24.74 -10.02
C LYS A 87 11.91 25.90 -9.10
N SER A 88 12.68 25.64 -8.04
CA SER A 88 13.12 26.67 -7.08
C SER A 88 14.45 27.33 -7.45
N THR A 89 15.18 26.75 -8.40
CA THR A 89 16.38 27.32 -9.05
C THR A 89 16.01 27.92 -10.39
#